data_AF-A0A3M0Z4L3-F1
#
_entry.id   AF-A0A3M0Z4L3-F1
#
_cell.length_a   1.000
_cell.length_b   1.000
_cell.length_c   1.000
_cell.angle_alpha   90.00
_cell.angle_beta   90.00
_cell.angle_gamma   90.00
#
_symmetry.space_group_name_H-M   'P 1'
#
loop_
_entity.id
_entity.type
_entity.pdbx_description
1 polymer ?
#
loop_
_entity_poly.entity_id
_entity_poly.type
_entity_poly.pdbx_seq_one_letter_code
_entity_poly.pdbx_strand_id
1 'polypeptide(L)'
;MEVREPCGLAHDRQIVTIPCPDDLGVQKYLRLHDERQDVILRGQGNDREKCIYLELALAPWQQLSLRCEVTGEDDPLFHGGINHVSNSTLNNGCLVLPLWLGAESLTRESVVRLPVPLRENMAGRSCYLDSGLLPLVHRGKMVVDGPLRSVYEYEVRFEEQHSYRVRYVVDAQTLFVRMEEWFDLDTGAQIVWDFEGDSLPDRFYRLDTSPGYAAEPLFYHMDRRLARIAGWSQQCQLMLTDGYAVGFGNGEVMGFFAMDGGEWNGEQFNYLDAWVRRWDLHDRRSRRLLPPHAKADGFPSPERIPLRGESRFMPHFNVEGWVGGRGSRLIGVLVCERDVFERLSERGQSLLRRYHIQRGVYPLQRMVRDVFEWEDELFAAESPGLSHVRTLVAERCMKARGKD
;
A
#
# COMPACT_ATOMS: atom_id res chain seq x y z
N MET A 1 10.11 -1.22 29.46
CA MET A 1 10.32 -1.69 28.07
C MET A 1 11.19 -0.68 27.34
N GLU A 2 12.06 -1.10 26.42
CA GLU A 2 12.88 -0.17 25.64
C GLU A 2 12.44 -0.16 24.17
N VAL A 3 12.27 1.03 23.61
CA VAL A 3 11.99 1.24 22.18
C VAL A 3 13.05 2.17 21.61
N ARG A 4 13.62 1.83 20.46
CA ARG A 4 14.69 2.58 19.81
C ARG A 4 14.41 2.80 18.34
N GLU A 5 14.78 3.97 17.84
CA GLU A 5 14.86 4.27 16.42
C GLU A 5 16.06 3.53 15.77
N PRO A 6 15.86 2.48 14.95
CA PRO A 6 16.93 1.81 14.20
C PRO A 6 17.69 2.62 13.14
N CYS A 7 17.09 3.61 12.46
CA CYS A 7 17.53 4.04 11.12
C CYS A 7 18.12 5.45 11.04
N GLY A 8 18.07 6.24 12.12
CA GLY A 8 18.51 7.64 12.13
C GLY A 8 17.61 8.58 11.33
N LEU A 9 16.39 8.17 10.97
CA LEU A 9 15.40 9.04 10.33
C LEU A 9 14.33 9.45 11.33
N ALA A 10 13.90 10.71 11.26
CA ALA A 10 12.72 11.13 12.00
C ALA A 10 11.53 10.35 11.45
N HIS A 11 10.86 9.59 12.31
CA HIS A 11 9.64 8.91 11.92
C HIS A 11 8.47 9.89 11.99
N ASP A 12 7.68 9.94 10.92
CA ASP A 12 6.31 10.40 11.00
C ASP A 12 5.56 9.55 12.04
N ARG A 13 4.47 10.09 12.61
CA ARG A 13 3.62 9.33 13.53
C ARG A 13 3.27 7.97 12.92
N GLN A 14 3.51 6.92 13.70
CA GLN A 14 3.28 5.55 13.28
C GLN A 14 2.83 4.66 14.43
N ILE A 15 2.11 3.60 14.10
CA ILE A 15 1.75 2.55 15.05
C ILE A 15 2.77 1.42 14.93
N VAL A 16 3.58 1.25 15.98
CA VAL A 16 4.55 0.15 16.08
C VAL A 16 3.98 -0.99 16.90
N THR A 17 4.45 -2.20 16.64
CA THR A 17 4.11 -3.39 17.44
C THR A 17 5.28 -3.70 18.37
N ILE A 18 5.01 -3.82 19.67
CA ILE A 18 5.99 -4.22 20.68
C ILE A 18 5.47 -5.44 21.47
N PRO A 19 6.36 -6.31 22.00
CA PRO A 19 5.93 -7.43 22.83
C PRO A 19 5.16 -6.95 24.07
N CYS A 20 4.10 -7.67 24.45
CA CYS A 20 3.40 -7.40 25.71
C CYS A 20 4.19 -8.03 26.88
N PRO A 21 4.49 -7.29 27.96
CA PRO A 21 5.05 -7.87 29.17
C PRO A 21 4.12 -8.92 29.78
N ASP A 22 4.69 -10.02 30.28
CA ASP A 22 3.93 -11.16 30.84
C ASP A 22 3.10 -10.78 32.09
N ASP A 23 3.57 -9.78 32.84
CA ASP A 23 3.00 -9.33 34.12
C ASP A 23 1.80 -8.39 33.97
N LEU A 24 1.62 -7.73 32.83
CA LEU A 24 0.49 -6.83 32.59
C LEU A 24 -0.81 -7.56 32.24
N GLY A 25 -0.71 -8.80 31.74
CA GLY A 25 -1.80 -9.41 30.98
C GLY A 25 -2.17 -8.56 29.75
N VAL A 26 -3.15 -8.99 28.95
CA VAL A 26 -3.51 -8.22 27.75
C VAL A 26 -4.68 -7.32 28.04
N GLN A 27 -4.36 -6.12 28.51
CA GLN A 27 -5.31 -5.03 28.69
C GLN A 27 -5.54 -4.31 27.35
N LYS A 28 -6.79 -3.98 27.05
CA LYS A 28 -7.18 -3.40 25.74
C LYS A 28 -6.61 -1.99 25.55
N TYR A 29 -6.49 -1.20 26.62
CA TYR A 29 -5.98 0.18 26.59
C TYR A 29 -4.91 0.40 27.66
N LEU A 30 -3.83 1.06 27.27
CA LEU A 30 -2.62 1.23 28.06
C LEU A 30 -2.09 2.66 27.90
N ARG A 31 -1.55 3.22 28.97
CA ARG A 31 -0.64 4.38 28.91
C ARG A 31 0.79 3.87 29.03
N LEU A 32 1.68 4.41 28.20
CA LEU A 32 3.11 4.13 28.31
C LEU A 32 3.83 5.44 28.60
N HIS A 33 4.45 5.53 29.78
CA HIS A 33 5.16 6.74 30.23
C HIS A 33 6.66 6.54 30.10
N ASP A 34 7.33 7.46 29.41
CA ASP A 34 8.78 7.64 29.54
C ASP A 34 9.06 8.69 30.62
N GLU A 35 9.42 8.25 31.82
CA GLU A 35 9.73 9.11 32.96
C GLU A 35 10.92 10.06 32.68
N ARG A 36 11.83 9.72 31.75
CA ARG A 36 13.00 10.56 31.45
C ARG A 36 12.67 11.76 30.59
N GLN A 37 11.72 11.60 29.68
CA GLN A 37 11.33 12.62 28.72
C GLN A 37 9.98 13.27 29.07
N ASP A 38 9.33 12.75 30.13
CA ASP A 38 8.00 13.11 30.57
C ASP A 38 6.95 13.03 29.45
N VAL A 39 7.00 11.94 28.68
CA VAL A 39 6.10 11.69 27.54
C VAL A 39 5.16 10.54 27.84
N ILE A 40 3.85 10.79 27.69
CA ILE A 40 2.80 9.77 27.80
C ILE A 40 2.34 9.38 26.40
N LEU A 41 2.36 8.08 26.12
CA LEU A 41 2.00 7.50 24.84
C LEU A 41 0.76 6.61 24.98
N ARG A 42 0.02 6.52 23.88
CA ARG A 42 -1.18 5.69 23.75
C ARG A 42 -0.78 4.27 23.37
N GLY A 43 -1.25 3.30 24.15
CA GLY A 43 -1.08 1.88 23.88
C GLY A 43 -2.42 1.16 23.72
N GLN A 44 -2.45 0.18 22.82
CA GLN A 44 -3.58 -0.73 22.61
C GLN A 44 -3.06 -2.17 22.68
N GLY A 45 -3.58 -2.99 23.59
CA GLY A 45 -3.20 -4.40 23.67
C GLY A 45 -3.91 -5.26 22.62
N ASN A 46 -3.23 -6.29 22.12
CA ASN A 46 -3.81 -7.36 21.31
C ASN A 46 -3.52 -8.72 21.94
N ASP A 47 -4.57 -9.34 22.49
CA ASP A 47 -4.42 -10.59 23.24
C ASP A 47 -4.03 -11.77 22.36
N ARG A 48 -4.55 -11.78 21.13
CA ARG A 48 -4.31 -12.85 20.18
C ARG A 48 -2.85 -12.93 19.77
N GLU A 49 -2.20 -11.78 19.62
CA GLU A 49 -0.80 -11.67 19.18
C GLU A 49 0.18 -11.45 20.34
N LYS A 50 -0.32 -11.35 21.59
CA LYS A 50 0.47 -11.04 22.79
C LYS A 50 1.38 -9.82 22.59
N CYS A 51 0.81 -8.78 22.00
CA CYS A 51 1.54 -7.56 21.65
C CYS A 51 0.78 -6.30 22.08
N ILE A 52 1.50 -5.18 22.08
CA ILE A 52 0.95 -3.84 22.27
C ILE A 52 1.22 -3.05 20.99
N TYR A 53 0.19 -2.38 20.50
CA TYR A 53 0.30 -1.36 19.48
C TYR A 53 0.53 -0.01 20.16
N LEU A 54 1.58 0.70 19.75
CA LEU A 54 2.02 1.94 20.36
C LEU A 54 2.11 3.02 19.28
N GLU A 55 1.47 4.16 19.51
CA GLU A 55 1.64 5.34 18.67
C GLU A 55 2.97 6.04 19.01
N LEU A 56 3.84 6.19 18.01
CA LEU A 56 5.17 6.79 18.17
C LEU A 56 5.48 7.77 17.04
N ALA A 57 6.16 8.85 17.41
CA ALA A 57 6.98 9.66 16.52
C ALA A 57 8.35 9.80 17.20
N LEU A 58 9.35 9.09 16.71
CA LEU A 58 10.71 9.12 17.25
C LEU A 58 11.59 10.00 16.38
N ALA A 59 12.35 10.88 17.02
CA ALA A 59 13.48 11.55 16.41
C ALA A 59 14.59 10.53 16.09
N PRO A 60 15.49 10.84 15.12
CA PRO A 60 16.66 10.03 14.83
C PRO A 60 17.39 9.59 16.10
N TRP A 61 17.64 8.28 16.22
CA TRP A 61 18.39 7.69 17.34
C TRP A 61 17.75 7.83 18.73
N GLN A 62 16.51 8.34 18.82
CA GLN A 62 15.81 8.46 20.08
C GLN A 62 15.55 7.07 20.68
N GLN A 63 15.74 6.98 21.99
CA GLN A 63 15.43 5.79 22.78
C GLN A 63 14.48 6.19 23.90
N LEU A 64 13.40 5.41 24.04
CA LEU A 64 12.41 5.58 25.11
C LEU A 64 12.47 4.40 26.06
N SER A 65 12.40 4.69 27.36
CA SER A 65 12.28 3.70 28.43
C SER A 65 10.88 3.77 29.02
N LEU A 66 9.99 2.89 28.53
CA LEU A 66 8.56 2.96 28.80
C LEU A 66 8.15 2.12 30.00
N ARG A 67 7.37 2.73 30.90
CA ARG A 67 6.61 2.07 31.96
C ARG A 67 5.13 2.01 31.55
N CYS A 68 4.53 0.83 31.67
CA CYS A 68 3.13 0.65 31.30
C CYS A 68 2.21 0.87 32.51
N GLU A 69 1.12 1.60 32.27
CA GLU A 69 0.04 1.84 33.21
C GLU A 69 -1.28 1.44 32.54
N VAL A 70 -2.13 0.69 33.25
CA VAL A 70 -3.41 0.22 32.72
C VAL A 70 -4.44 1.34 32.83
N THR A 71 -5.19 1.57 31.75
CA THR A 71 -6.28 2.56 31.73
C THR A 71 -7.58 2.01 31.15
N GLY A 72 -8.68 2.75 31.36
CA GLY A 72 -10.01 2.39 30.86
C GLY A 72 -10.34 3.03 29.51
N GLU A 73 -11.47 2.62 28.92
CA GLU A 73 -11.97 3.12 27.62
C GLU A 73 -12.27 4.63 27.62
N ASP A 74 -12.64 5.19 28.77
CA ASP A 74 -13.01 6.61 28.93
C ASP A 74 -11.80 7.55 29.03
N ASP A 75 -10.58 7.04 28.85
CA ASP A 75 -9.38 7.84 28.93
C ASP A 75 -9.34 8.85 27.75
N PRO A 76 -9.25 10.18 28.04
CA PRO A 76 -9.28 11.21 27.01
C PRO A 76 -8.23 11.07 25.93
N LEU A 77 -7.13 10.37 26.24
CA LEU A 77 -6.10 10.05 25.27
C LEU A 77 -6.61 9.18 24.13
N PHE A 78 -7.73 8.47 24.23
CA PHE A 78 -8.25 7.65 23.14
C PHE A 78 -9.37 8.33 22.33
N HIS A 79 -9.69 9.59 22.62
CA HIS A 79 -10.57 10.37 21.76
C HIS A 79 -9.88 10.70 20.42
N GLY A 80 -10.60 10.47 19.31
CA GLY A 80 -10.10 10.74 17.95
C GLY A 80 -9.28 9.61 17.32
N GLY A 81 -9.44 8.37 17.80
CA GLY A 81 -8.89 7.16 17.17
C GLY A 81 -9.77 6.60 16.05
N ILE A 82 -9.56 5.33 15.72
CA ILE A 82 -10.38 4.60 14.74
C ILE A 82 -11.81 4.45 15.27
N ASN A 83 -12.78 4.86 14.46
CA ASN A 83 -14.20 4.79 14.76
C ASN A 83 -14.90 3.80 13.81
N HIS A 84 -15.73 2.95 14.38
CA HIS A 84 -16.68 2.13 13.64
C HIS A 84 -17.94 2.95 13.36
N VAL A 85 -18.08 3.47 12.14
CA VAL A 85 -19.31 4.16 11.73
C VAL A 85 -20.22 3.09 11.13
N SER A 86 -21.10 2.55 11.98
CA SER A 86 -21.96 1.39 11.70
C SER A 86 -21.19 0.08 11.44
N ASN A 87 -21.90 -1.05 11.40
CA ASN A 87 -21.33 -2.38 11.15
C ASN A 87 -20.71 -2.56 9.76
N SER A 88 -20.60 -1.51 8.95
CA SER A 88 -20.18 -1.59 7.54
C SER A 88 -19.02 -0.67 7.17
N THR A 89 -18.44 0.11 8.09
CA THR A 89 -17.25 0.94 7.76
C THR A 89 -16.26 1.08 8.92
N LEU A 90 -14.97 1.22 8.58
CA LEU A 90 -13.88 1.67 9.46
C LEU A 90 -13.47 3.07 9.06
N ASN A 91 -13.32 3.98 10.03
CA ASN A 91 -12.84 5.34 9.80
C ASN A 91 -11.66 5.62 10.73
N ASN A 92 -10.51 6.05 10.21
CA ASN A 92 -9.33 6.35 11.03
C ASN A 92 -9.06 7.86 11.22
N GLY A 93 -10.03 8.70 10.88
CA GLY A 93 -9.94 10.17 10.85
C GLY A 93 -9.39 10.74 9.55
N CYS A 94 -8.77 9.92 8.69
CA CYS A 94 -8.22 10.36 7.41
C CYS A 94 -8.88 9.67 6.20
N LEU A 95 -9.21 8.39 6.34
CA LEU A 95 -9.84 7.56 5.34
C LEU A 95 -10.97 6.71 5.93
N VAL A 96 -11.86 6.26 5.05
CA VAL A 96 -12.93 5.31 5.31
C VAL A 96 -12.69 4.04 4.51
N LEU A 97 -12.82 2.89 5.17
CA LEU A 97 -12.77 1.58 4.54
C LEU A 97 -14.14 0.90 4.70
N PRO A 98 -14.91 0.67 3.62
CA PRO A 98 -16.15 -0.06 3.67
C PRO A 98 -15.88 -1.55 3.93
N LEU A 99 -16.60 -2.13 4.88
CA LEU A 99 -16.50 -3.51 5.31
C LEU A 99 -17.70 -4.33 4.83
N TRP A 100 -17.48 -5.62 4.59
CA TRP A 100 -18.55 -6.59 4.30
C TRP A 100 -18.51 -7.74 5.29
N LEU A 101 -19.33 -7.66 6.33
CA LEU A 101 -19.41 -8.69 7.36
C LEU A 101 -20.11 -9.99 6.90
N GLY A 102 -20.46 -10.09 5.61
CA GLY A 102 -20.96 -11.31 4.96
C GLY A 102 -22.26 -11.10 4.17
N ALA A 103 -22.43 -11.89 3.11
CA ALA A 103 -23.74 -12.17 2.50
C ALA A 103 -23.78 -13.64 2.08
N GLU A 104 -24.77 -14.40 2.54
CA GLU A 104 -24.97 -15.77 2.08
C GLU A 104 -25.59 -15.75 0.67
N SER A 105 -24.98 -16.49 -0.25
CA SER A 105 -25.33 -16.68 -1.66
C SER A 105 -25.01 -15.53 -2.62
N LEU A 106 -24.14 -15.84 -3.59
CA LEU A 106 -23.93 -15.06 -4.80
C LEU A 106 -24.57 -15.81 -5.98
N THR A 107 -25.22 -15.08 -6.88
CA THR A 107 -25.62 -15.63 -8.19
C THR A 107 -24.38 -15.75 -9.09
N ARG A 108 -24.42 -16.61 -10.12
CA ARG A 108 -23.31 -16.84 -11.08
C ARG A 108 -22.72 -15.57 -11.74
N GLU A 109 -23.42 -14.43 -11.66
CA GLU A 109 -23.01 -13.15 -12.25
C GLU A 109 -22.34 -12.20 -11.26
N SER A 110 -22.20 -12.60 -10.00
CA SER A 110 -21.73 -11.70 -8.94
C SER A 110 -20.21 -11.55 -8.99
N VAL A 111 -19.75 -10.33 -9.26
CA VAL A 111 -18.35 -9.96 -9.14
C VAL A 111 -17.98 -9.91 -7.65
N VAL A 112 -16.89 -10.58 -7.27
CA VAL A 112 -16.35 -10.54 -5.90
C VAL A 112 -15.77 -9.16 -5.64
N ARG A 113 -16.45 -8.32 -4.87
CA ARG A 113 -15.97 -6.98 -4.52
C ARG A 113 -14.94 -7.06 -3.38
N LEU A 114 -13.94 -6.17 -3.39
CA LEU A 114 -12.89 -6.02 -2.38
C LEU A 114 -12.93 -4.61 -1.75
N PRO A 115 -12.76 -4.45 -0.42
CA PRO A 115 -12.79 -3.13 0.20
C PRO A 115 -11.81 -2.15 -0.46
N VAL A 116 -12.26 -0.91 -0.66
CA VAL A 116 -11.43 0.17 -1.23
C VAL A 116 -11.31 1.26 -0.19
N PRO A 117 -10.10 1.73 0.16
CA PRO A 117 -9.98 2.92 0.99
C PRO A 117 -10.52 4.14 0.21
N LEU A 118 -11.34 4.94 0.88
CA LEU A 118 -12.01 6.12 0.33
C LEU A 118 -11.82 7.30 1.29
N ARG A 119 -12.14 8.51 0.83
CA ARG A 119 -12.49 9.62 1.74
C ARG A 119 -14.01 9.65 1.93
N GLU A 120 -14.48 10.21 3.06
CA GLU A 120 -15.87 10.12 3.57
C GLU A 120 -17.00 10.43 2.57
N ASN A 121 -16.74 11.15 1.47
CA ASN A 121 -17.78 11.67 0.57
C ASN A 121 -17.76 11.14 -0.87
N MET A 122 -17.18 9.96 -1.13
CA MET A 122 -16.91 9.55 -2.51
C MET A 122 -17.55 8.22 -2.93
N ALA A 123 -18.35 8.31 -3.99
CA ALA A 123 -18.91 7.18 -4.73
C ALA A 123 -18.13 6.97 -6.05
N GLY A 124 -18.22 5.77 -6.64
CA GLY A 124 -17.76 5.53 -8.02
C GLY A 124 -16.36 4.94 -8.20
N ARG A 125 -15.70 4.48 -7.13
CA ARG A 125 -14.50 3.65 -7.20
C ARG A 125 -14.86 2.21 -6.89
N SER A 126 -14.37 1.27 -7.71
CA SER A 126 -14.61 -0.15 -7.50
C SER A 126 -13.30 -0.91 -7.41
N CYS A 127 -13.26 -1.90 -6.52
CA CYS A 127 -12.23 -2.93 -6.53
C CYS A 127 -12.90 -4.29 -6.48
N TYR A 128 -12.38 -5.20 -7.29
CA TYR A 128 -12.90 -6.56 -7.37
C TYR A 128 -11.82 -7.59 -7.68
N LEU A 129 -12.11 -8.82 -7.30
CA LEU A 129 -11.34 -9.99 -7.67
C LEU A 129 -11.94 -10.63 -8.93
N ASP A 130 -11.15 -10.65 -10.00
CA ASP A 130 -11.43 -11.29 -11.27
C ASP A 130 -10.67 -12.61 -11.36
N SER A 131 -11.18 -13.63 -10.66
CA SER A 131 -10.63 -14.99 -10.71
C SER A 131 -11.16 -15.79 -11.90
N GLY A 132 -12.33 -15.43 -12.44
CA GLY A 132 -13.07 -16.25 -13.41
C GLY A 132 -13.70 -17.51 -12.82
N LEU A 133 -13.50 -17.73 -11.52
CA LEU A 133 -14.05 -18.84 -10.78
C LEU A 133 -15.34 -18.40 -10.07
N LEU A 134 -16.26 -19.34 -9.88
CA LEU A 134 -17.49 -19.07 -9.14
C LEU A 134 -17.17 -19.02 -7.63
N PRO A 135 -17.47 -17.90 -6.93
CA PRO A 135 -17.28 -17.82 -5.49
C PRO A 135 -18.31 -18.71 -4.79
N LEU A 136 -17.83 -19.59 -3.90
CA LEU A 136 -18.68 -20.45 -3.07
C LEU A 136 -19.02 -19.77 -1.74
N VAL A 137 -18.02 -19.13 -1.13
CA VAL A 137 -18.14 -18.50 0.18
C VAL A 137 -17.33 -17.22 0.17
N HIS A 138 -17.88 -16.18 0.78
CA HIS A 138 -17.14 -14.97 1.16
C HIS A 138 -17.48 -14.58 2.59
N ARG A 139 -16.47 -14.16 3.35
CA ARG A 139 -16.62 -13.84 4.77
C ARG A 139 -15.68 -12.70 5.15
N GLY A 140 -16.25 -11.67 5.75
CA GLY A 140 -15.50 -10.63 6.47
C GLY A 140 -15.59 -10.82 7.97
N LYS A 141 -14.54 -10.46 8.70
CA LYS A 141 -14.56 -10.37 10.16
C LYS A 141 -13.57 -9.33 10.67
N MET A 142 -13.95 -8.63 11.74
CA MET A 142 -13.00 -7.86 12.53
C MET A 142 -12.17 -8.81 13.39
N VAL A 143 -10.85 -8.71 13.28
CA VAL A 143 -9.89 -9.51 14.05
C VAL A 143 -9.28 -8.72 15.19
N VAL A 144 -9.02 -7.43 14.95
CA VAL A 144 -8.62 -6.48 15.97
C VAL A 144 -9.54 -5.28 15.80
N ASP A 145 -10.18 -4.88 16.89
CA ASP A 145 -11.02 -3.69 16.95
C ASP A 145 -10.48 -2.81 18.09
N GLY A 146 -9.80 -1.73 17.71
CA GLY A 146 -9.25 -0.79 18.67
C GLY A 146 -8.84 0.54 18.06
N PRO A 147 -8.60 1.55 18.91
CA PRO A 147 -8.50 2.94 18.49
C PRO A 147 -7.20 3.29 17.78
N LEU A 148 -6.12 2.52 17.96
CA LEU A 148 -4.83 2.75 17.33
C LEU A 148 -4.65 1.91 16.08
N ARG A 149 -5.09 0.64 16.13
CA ARG A 149 -5.04 -0.28 15.00
C ARG A 149 -6.29 -1.14 14.98
N SER A 150 -6.94 -1.17 13.82
CA SER A 150 -8.02 -2.10 13.51
C SER A 150 -7.60 -2.99 12.35
N VAL A 151 -7.98 -4.27 12.46
CA VAL A 151 -7.61 -5.31 11.51
C VAL A 151 -8.87 -6.03 11.05
N TYR A 152 -9.15 -5.94 9.76
CA TYR A 152 -10.27 -6.61 9.12
C TYR A 152 -9.74 -7.71 8.19
N GLU A 153 -10.23 -8.94 8.36
CA GLU A 153 -9.92 -10.06 7.46
C GLU A 153 -11.11 -10.34 6.55
N TYR A 154 -10.83 -10.45 5.25
CA TYR A 154 -11.77 -10.90 4.24
C TYR A 154 -11.23 -12.14 3.53
N GLU A 155 -12.08 -13.14 3.37
CA GLU A 155 -11.74 -14.40 2.73
C GLU A 155 -12.82 -14.76 1.71
N VAL A 156 -12.39 -15.24 0.55
CA VAL A 156 -13.23 -15.78 -0.51
C VAL A 156 -12.71 -17.16 -0.89
N ARG A 157 -13.61 -18.13 -0.95
CA ARG A 157 -13.33 -19.49 -1.41
C ARG A 157 -14.07 -19.77 -2.68
N PHE A 158 -13.41 -20.46 -3.58
CA PHE A 158 -13.90 -20.85 -4.89
C PHE A 158 -13.99 -22.37 -4.98
N GLU A 159 -14.49 -22.89 -6.11
CA GLU A 159 -14.41 -24.31 -6.44
C GLU A 159 -12.94 -24.80 -6.49
N GLU A 160 -12.75 -26.12 -6.49
CA GLU A 160 -11.41 -26.75 -6.68
C GLU A 160 -10.35 -26.37 -5.63
N GLN A 161 -10.78 -26.01 -4.41
CA GLN A 161 -9.92 -25.61 -3.27
C GLN A 161 -9.19 -24.28 -3.45
N HIS A 162 -9.53 -23.48 -4.46
CA HIS A 162 -8.98 -22.15 -4.65
C HIS A 162 -9.47 -21.14 -3.61
N SER A 163 -8.60 -20.21 -3.20
CA SER A 163 -8.94 -19.21 -2.20
C SER A 163 -8.17 -17.91 -2.37
N TYR A 164 -8.81 -16.83 -1.92
CA TYR A 164 -8.20 -15.52 -1.76
C TYR A 164 -8.50 -15.00 -0.36
N ARG A 165 -7.47 -14.58 0.37
CA ARG A 165 -7.59 -13.99 1.69
C ARG A 165 -6.78 -12.71 1.73
N VAL A 166 -7.37 -11.70 2.36
CA VAL A 166 -6.72 -10.42 2.56
C VAL A 166 -7.00 -9.90 3.96
N ARG A 167 -5.99 -9.31 4.58
CA ARG A 167 -6.10 -8.59 5.83
C ARG A 167 -5.83 -7.11 5.58
N TYR A 168 -6.83 -6.30 5.88
CA TYR A 168 -6.75 -4.84 5.86
C TYR A 168 -6.34 -4.36 7.25
N VAL A 169 -5.17 -3.76 7.34
CA VAL A 169 -4.66 -3.13 8.56
C VAL A 169 -4.79 -1.63 8.41
N VAL A 170 -5.61 -1.05 9.30
CA VAL A 170 -5.89 0.37 9.36
C VAL A 170 -5.32 0.89 10.65
N ASP A 171 -4.40 1.84 10.55
CA ASP A 171 -3.79 2.52 11.69
C ASP A 171 -4.43 3.89 11.88
N ALA A 172 -4.47 4.38 13.11
CA ALA A 172 -5.00 5.70 13.43
C ALA A 172 -4.21 6.79 12.68
N GLN A 173 -4.93 7.74 12.08
CA GLN A 173 -4.35 8.93 11.43
C GLN A 173 -3.36 8.64 10.29
N THR A 174 -3.36 7.43 9.73
CA THR A 174 -2.58 7.11 8.53
C THR A 174 -3.38 7.40 7.26
N LEU A 175 -2.67 7.80 6.19
CA LEU A 175 -3.29 8.09 4.90
C LEU A 175 -3.44 6.85 4.01
N PHE A 176 -2.98 5.69 4.47
CA PHE A 176 -3.03 4.44 3.69
C PHE A 176 -3.60 3.29 4.51
N VAL A 177 -4.12 2.29 3.78
CA VAL A 177 -4.47 0.97 4.30
C VAL A 177 -3.41 -0.02 3.85
N ARG A 178 -2.94 -0.87 4.77
CA ARG A 178 -2.03 -1.97 4.44
C ARG A 178 -2.85 -3.21 4.11
N MET A 179 -2.58 -3.83 2.97
CA MET A 179 -3.21 -5.06 2.51
C MET A 179 -2.18 -6.19 2.55
N GLU A 180 -2.38 -7.14 3.46
CA GLU A 180 -1.64 -8.41 3.51
C GLU A 180 -2.47 -9.46 2.77
N GLU A 181 -1.97 -9.96 1.65
CA GLU A 181 -2.70 -10.85 0.76
C GLU A 181 -2.11 -12.26 0.76
N TRP A 182 -2.99 -13.26 0.68
CA TRP A 182 -2.66 -14.67 0.47
C TRP A 182 -3.62 -15.24 -0.55
N PHE A 183 -3.12 -15.97 -1.54
CA PHE A 183 -3.93 -16.49 -2.61
C PHE A 183 -3.42 -17.85 -3.09
N ASP A 184 -4.36 -18.64 -3.56
CA ASP A 184 -4.18 -19.89 -4.28
C ASP A 184 -5.28 -19.95 -5.34
N LEU A 185 -5.02 -19.35 -6.50
CA LEU A 185 -5.99 -19.15 -7.58
C LEU A 185 -5.41 -19.63 -8.92
N ASP A 186 -6.24 -19.69 -9.96
CA ASP A 186 -5.76 -19.91 -11.32
C ASP A 186 -4.76 -18.84 -11.76
N THR A 187 -3.84 -19.21 -12.66
CA THR A 187 -2.78 -18.34 -13.22
C THR A 187 -3.28 -17.05 -13.87
N GLY A 188 -4.58 -16.97 -14.11
CA GLY A 188 -5.28 -15.84 -14.69
C GLY A 188 -5.94 -14.86 -13.72
N ALA A 189 -5.88 -15.13 -12.42
CA ALA A 189 -6.60 -14.34 -11.43
C ALA A 189 -5.92 -13.00 -11.14
N GLN A 190 -6.73 -11.95 -11.03
CA GLN A 190 -6.26 -10.59 -10.79
C GLN A 190 -7.22 -9.81 -9.88
N ILE A 191 -6.68 -8.87 -9.12
CA ILE A 191 -7.44 -7.83 -8.44
C ILE A 191 -7.43 -6.60 -9.31
N VAL A 192 -8.57 -5.96 -9.48
CA VAL A 192 -8.72 -4.81 -10.35
C VAL A 192 -9.33 -3.67 -9.56
N TRP A 193 -8.62 -2.56 -9.49
CA TRP A 193 -9.21 -1.25 -9.21
C TRP A 193 -9.62 -0.63 -10.53
N ASP A 194 -10.90 -0.32 -10.68
CA ASP A 194 -11.47 0.21 -11.91
C ASP A 194 -12.06 1.61 -11.70
N PHE A 195 -11.69 2.51 -12.61
CA PHE A 195 -12.06 3.91 -12.63
C PHE A 195 -12.65 4.24 -14.00
N GLU A 196 -13.84 4.84 -14.01
CA GLU A 196 -14.60 5.16 -15.23
C GLU A 196 -15.43 6.44 -15.05
N GLY A 197 -15.80 7.09 -16.16
CA GLY A 197 -16.60 8.31 -16.13
C GLY A 197 -15.98 9.41 -15.27
N ASP A 198 -16.73 9.93 -14.30
CA ASP A 198 -16.29 11.01 -13.40
C ASP A 198 -15.20 10.57 -12.42
N SER A 199 -14.96 9.26 -12.26
CA SER A 199 -13.87 8.75 -11.42
C SER A 199 -12.56 8.53 -12.17
N LEU A 200 -12.47 8.89 -13.45
CA LEU A 200 -11.23 8.78 -14.21
C LEU A 200 -10.13 9.72 -13.67
N PRO A 201 -8.91 9.20 -13.43
CA PRO A 201 -7.80 10.04 -13.01
C PRO A 201 -7.30 10.94 -14.14
N ASP A 202 -6.89 12.16 -13.82
CA ASP A 202 -6.38 13.16 -14.78
C ASP A 202 -4.84 13.25 -14.80
N ARG A 203 -4.19 12.71 -13.77
CA ARG A 203 -2.74 12.77 -13.58
C ARG A 203 -2.18 11.43 -13.12
N PHE A 204 -0.96 11.15 -13.54
CA PHE A 204 -0.16 10.02 -13.10
C PHE A 204 1.11 10.52 -12.42
N TYR A 205 1.43 9.95 -11.25
CA TYR A 205 2.63 10.25 -10.48
C TYR A 205 3.46 8.97 -10.38
N ARG A 206 4.64 8.93 -10.99
CA ARG A 206 5.52 7.77 -10.97
C ARG A 206 6.67 8.01 -10.00
N LEU A 207 6.88 7.09 -9.04
CA LEU A 207 8.15 7.10 -8.32
C LEU A 207 9.27 6.73 -9.29
N ASP A 208 10.17 7.69 -9.52
CA ASP A 208 11.45 7.45 -10.18
C ASP A 208 12.55 7.37 -9.13
N THR A 209 13.82 7.22 -9.51
CA THR A 209 14.92 7.12 -8.55
C THR A 209 15.18 8.39 -7.72
N SER A 210 14.45 9.49 -7.95
CA SER A 210 14.58 10.73 -7.19
C SER A 210 13.82 10.69 -5.84
N PRO A 211 14.07 11.67 -4.95
CA PRO A 211 13.25 11.88 -3.75
C PRO A 211 11.78 12.23 -4.04
N GLY A 212 11.45 12.64 -5.27
CA GLY A 212 10.15 13.12 -5.68
C GLY A 212 9.31 12.09 -6.43
N TYR A 213 8.76 12.51 -7.56
CA TYR A 213 8.05 11.71 -8.55
C TYR A 213 8.04 12.46 -9.89
N ALA A 214 7.93 11.72 -10.98
CA ALA A 214 7.57 12.29 -12.28
C ALA A 214 6.04 12.41 -12.38
N ALA A 215 5.53 13.58 -12.75
CA ALA A 215 4.10 13.82 -12.93
C ALA A 215 3.77 14.00 -14.41
N GLU A 216 2.77 13.25 -14.89
CA GLU A 216 2.36 13.26 -16.30
C GLU A 216 0.82 13.34 -16.39
N PRO A 217 0.26 14.11 -17.35
CA PRO A 217 -1.18 14.08 -17.61
C PRO A 217 -1.60 12.71 -18.19
N LEU A 218 -2.76 12.21 -17.77
CA LEU A 218 -3.35 10.99 -18.33
C LEU A 218 -4.27 11.33 -19.51
N PHE A 219 -4.15 10.56 -20.59
CA PHE A 219 -4.96 10.70 -21.79
C PHE A 219 -5.71 9.40 -22.09
N TYR A 220 -7.00 9.49 -22.39
CA TYR A 220 -7.86 8.33 -22.64
C TYR A 220 -8.26 8.13 -24.11
N HIS A 221 -7.87 9.09 -24.95
CA HIS A 221 -8.12 9.04 -26.39
C HIS A 221 -6.92 8.41 -27.10
N MET A 222 -6.87 7.08 -27.10
CA MET A 222 -5.79 6.30 -27.71
C MET A 222 -6.26 5.53 -28.95
N ASP A 223 -5.35 5.38 -29.91
CA ASP A 223 -5.50 4.51 -31.10
C ASP A 223 -5.53 3.03 -30.74
N ARG A 224 -4.84 2.68 -29.65
CA ARG A 224 -4.78 1.32 -29.12
C ARG A 224 -5.89 1.10 -28.11
N ARG A 225 -6.38 -0.14 -28.06
CA ARG A 225 -7.39 -0.58 -27.08
C ARG A 225 -6.85 -0.59 -25.64
N LEU A 226 -5.52 -0.67 -25.48
CA LEU A 226 -4.82 -0.89 -24.22
C LEU A 226 -3.49 -0.11 -24.24
N ALA A 227 -3.12 0.50 -23.12
CA ALA A 227 -1.78 1.01 -22.89
C ALA A 227 -1.36 0.79 -21.42
N ARG A 228 -0.18 0.18 -21.23
CA ARG A 228 0.47 0.10 -19.91
C ARG A 228 1.11 1.44 -19.61
N ILE A 229 0.76 2.05 -18.48
CA ILE A 229 1.33 3.32 -18.03
C ILE A 229 2.54 3.07 -17.14
N ALA A 230 2.40 2.14 -16.20
CA ALA A 230 3.48 1.70 -15.35
C ALA A 230 3.24 0.26 -14.91
N GLY A 231 4.31 -0.36 -14.45
CA GLY A 231 4.24 -1.63 -13.76
C GLY A 231 5.20 -1.63 -12.59
N TRP A 232 4.71 -2.08 -11.45
CA TRP A 232 5.57 -2.50 -10.35
C TRP A 232 5.79 -3.99 -10.46
N SER A 233 7.02 -4.47 -10.26
CA SER A 233 7.35 -5.88 -10.08
C SER A 233 8.17 -6.08 -8.81
N GLN A 234 8.26 -7.31 -8.31
CA GLN A 234 9.16 -7.64 -7.19
C GLN A 234 10.62 -7.19 -7.44
N GLN A 235 11.07 -7.16 -8.69
CA GLN A 235 12.43 -6.69 -9.04
C GLN A 235 12.60 -5.18 -8.90
N CYS A 236 11.52 -4.41 -9.00
CA CYS A 236 11.56 -2.96 -8.74
C CYS A 236 12.04 -2.68 -7.31
N GLN A 237 11.86 -3.61 -6.35
CA GLN A 237 12.26 -3.43 -4.95
C GLN A 237 13.76 -3.24 -4.80
N LEU A 238 14.52 -3.85 -5.69
CA LEU A 238 15.98 -3.72 -5.75
C LEU A 238 16.41 -2.39 -6.40
N MET A 239 15.52 -1.75 -7.16
CA MET A 239 15.76 -0.50 -7.90
C MET A 239 15.09 0.72 -7.27
N LEU A 240 14.35 0.54 -6.17
CA LEU A 240 13.70 1.59 -5.39
C LEU A 240 12.69 2.42 -6.19
N THR A 241 11.98 1.82 -7.15
CA THR A 241 10.94 2.49 -7.97
C THR A 241 9.55 1.91 -7.72
N ASP A 242 9.23 1.59 -6.47
CA ASP A 242 8.16 0.63 -6.13
C ASP A 242 6.76 1.18 -5.93
N GLY A 243 6.43 2.27 -6.61
CA GLY A 243 5.11 2.84 -6.45
C GLY A 243 4.76 3.89 -7.48
N TYR A 244 3.47 4.11 -7.57
CA TYR A 244 2.89 5.19 -8.36
C TYR A 244 1.60 5.64 -7.73
N ALA A 245 1.10 6.80 -8.15
CA ALA A 245 -0.18 7.30 -7.75
C ALA A 245 -0.92 7.91 -8.94
N VAL A 246 -2.23 8.07 -8.77
CA VAL A 246 -3.12 8.69 -9.73
C VAL A 246 -3.85 9.84 -9.07
N GLY A 247 -3.83 11.00 -9.73
CA GLY A 247 -4.57 12.19 -9.32
C GLY A 247 -5.93 12.24 -10.01
N PHE A 248 -6.92 12.79 -9.32
CA PHE A 248 -8.27 12.97 -9.83
C PHE A 248 -8.61 14.46 -9.91
N GLY A 249 -9.51 14.83 -10.82
CA GLY A 249 -9.90 16.23 -11.05
C GLY A 249 -10.53 16.93 -9.84
N ASN A 250 -11.00 16.17 -8.85
CA ASN A 250 -11.52 16.66 -7.58
C ASN A 250 -10.43 17.00 -6.53
N GLY A 251 -9.14 16.90 -6.90
CA GLY A 251 -8.03 17.19 -6.00
C GLY A 251 -7.61 16.03 -5.10
N GLU A 252 -8.11 14.82 -5.29
CA GLU A 252 -7.61 13.64 -4.59
C GLU A 252 -6.45 12.95 -5.31
N VAL A 253 -5.69 12.15 -4.55
CA VAL A 253 -4.66 11.25 -5.05
C VAL A 253 -4.84 9.87 -4.42
N MET A 254 -4.77 8.81 -5.25
CA MET A 254 -4.72 7.42 -4.82
C MET A 254 -3.38 6.81 -5.21
N GLY A 255 -2.62 6.32 -4.23
CA GLY A 255 -1.28 5.75 -4.43
C GLY A 255 -1.23 4.26 -4.15
N PHE A 256 -0.34 3.57 -4.86
CA PHE A 256 -0.07 2.15 -4.74
C PHE A 256 1.44 1.96 -4.57
N PHE A 257 1.85 1.24 -3.54
CA PHE A 257 3.24 0.94 -3.32
C PHE A 257 3.41 -0.44 -2.69
N ALA A 258 4.45 -1.16 -3.09
CA ALA A 258 4.76 -2.45 -2.49
C ALA A 258 5.57 -2.26 -1.21
N MET A 259 5.21 -3.04 -0.18
CA MET A 259 5.98 -3.12 1.06
C MET A 259 6.79 -4.42 1.10
N ASP A 260 6.20 -5.53 0.68
CA ASP A 260 6.85 -6.84 0.62
C ASP A 260 6.30 -7.63 -0.58
N GLY A 261 7.21 -8.13 -1.43
CA GLY A 261 6.85 -8.96 -2.57
C GLY A 261 6.37 -10.37 -2.18
N GLY A 262 6.60 -10.77 -0.92
CA GLY A 262 6.17 -12.04 -0.35
C GLY A 262 6.77 -13.27 -1.03
N GLU A 263 6.16 -14.44 -0.77
CA GLU A 263 6.50 -15.71 -1.42
C GLU A 263 5.56 -15.96 -2.58
N TRP A 264 6.09 -16.28 -3.76
CA TRP A 264 5.29 -16.48 -4.96
C TRP A 264 5.83 -17.62 -5.82
N ASN A 265 4.98 -18.61 -6.13
CA ASN A 265 5.35 -19.79 -6.91
C ASN A 265 4.70 -19.85 -8.31
N GLY A 266 4.02 -18.78 -8.75
CA GLY A 266 3.44 -18.70 -10.09
C GLY A 266 4.46 -18.29 -11.16
N GLU A 267 4.24 -18.74 -12.41
CA GLU A 267 5.09 -18.42 -13.58
C GLU A 267 5.07 -16.94 -14.02
N GLN A 268 4.30 -16.10 -13.33
CA GLN A 268 4.18 -14.67 -13.58
C GLN A 268 4.74 -13.91 -12.38
N PHE A 269 5.57 -12.88 -12.61
CA PHE A 269 6.12 -12.10 -11.49
C PHE A 269 5.00 -11.40 -10.72
N ASN A 270 5.20 -11.13 -9.43
CA ASN A 270 4.24 -10.37 -8.63
C ASN A 270 4.19 -8.93 -9.16
N TYR A 271 3.08 -8.55 -9.80
CA TYR A 271 2.91 -7.24 -10.45
C TYR A 271 1.72 -6.45 -9.90
N LEU A 272 1.88 -5.13 -9.89
CA LEU A 272 0.80 -4.13 -9.81
C LEU A 272 0.92 -3.19 -11.00
N ASP A 273 0.08 -3.39 -12.02
CA ASP A 273 0.16 -2.65 -13.27
C ASP A 273 -0.92 -1.58 -13.40
N ALA A 274 -0.51 -0.39 -13.84
CA ALA A 274 -1.40 0.70 -14.20
C ALA A 274 -1.66 0.67 -15.71
N TRP A 275 -2.94 0.69 -16.09
CA TRP A 275 -3.41 0.62 -17.48
C TRP A 275 -4.39 1.73 -17.80
N VAL A 276 -4.31 2.24 -19.03
CA VAL A 276 -5.42 2.90 -19.69
C VAL A 276 -6.05 1.92 -20.68
N ARG A 277 -7.37 1.78 -20.65
CA ARG A 277 -8.12 0.83 -21.47
C ARG A 277 -9.31 1.46 -22.16
N ARG A 278 -9.73 0.82 -23.26
CA ARG A 278 -10.98 1.06 -23.96
C ARG A 278 -11.79 -0.22 -24.01
N TRP A 279 -12.85 -0.30 -23.22
CA TRP A 279 -13.71 -1.48 -23.12
C TRP A 279 -14.89 -1.38 -24.06
N ASP A 280 -15.29 -2.52 -24.62
CA ASP A 280 -16.55 -2.61 -25.34
C ASP A 280 -17.68 -2.66 -24.30
N LEU A 281 -18.67 -1.78 -24.46
CA LEU A 281 -19.84 -1.65 -23.58
C LEU A 281 -20.57 -3.00 -23.36
N HIS A 282 -20.46 -3.93 -24.30
CA HIS A 282 -21.23 -5.18 -24.29
C HIS A 282 -20.38 -6.45 -24.13
N ASP A 283 -19.06 -6.35 -23.97
CA ASP A 283 -18.19 -7.52 -23.83
C ASP A 283 -17.34 -7.50 -22.55
N ARG A 284 -17.84 -8.17 -21.50
CA ARG A 284 -17.12 -8.37 -20.23
C ARG A 284 -15.86 -9.23 -20.39
N ARG A 285 -15.74 -10.06 -21.43
CA ARG A 285 -14.54 -10.90 -21.65
C ARG A 285 -13.32 -10.07 -22.02
N SER A 286 -13.54 -8.86 -22.55
CA SER A 286 -12.48 -7.90 -22.82
C SER A 286 -11.72 -7.40 -21.59
N ARG A 287 -12.22 -7.73 -20.39
CA ARG A 287 -11.64 -7.34 -19.08
C ARG A 287 -10.58 -8.31 -18.57
N ARG A 288 -10.60 -9.57 -19.05
CA ARG A 288 -9.73 -10.65 -18.54
C ARG A 288 -8.51 -10.85 -19.42
N LEU A 289 -7.41 -11.25 -18.78
CA LEU A 289 -6.24 -11.87 -19.42
C LEU A 289 -5.75 -11.11 -20.64
N LEU A 290 -5.11 -9.96 -20.41
CA LEU A 290 -4.34 -9.30 -21.45
C LEU A 290 -3.39 -10.33 -22.11
N PRO A 291 -3.26 -10.33 -23.43
CA PRO A 291 -2.38 -11.28 -24.08
C PRO A 291 -0.93 -11.01 -23.65
N PRO A 292 -0.07 -12.03 -23.54
CA PRO A 292 1.31 -11.89 -23.05
C PRO A 292 2.13 -10.79 -23.74
N HIS A 293 1.88 -10.51 -25.01
CA HIS A 293 2.56 -9.46 -25.78
C HIS A 293 2.10 -8.04 -25.44
N ALA A 294 0.93 -7.85 -24.83
CA ALA A 294 0.54 -6.57 -24.23
C ALA A 294 1.24 -6.34 -22.88
N LYS A 295 1.90 -7.37 -22.34
CA LYS A 295 2.55 -7.42 -21.03
C LYS A 295 4.09 -7.40 -21.10
N ALA A 296 4.67 -7.64 -22.28
CA ALA A 296 6.10 -7.58 -22.51
C ALA A 296 6.47 -6.17 -23.01
N ASP A 297 7.23 -5.44 -22.19
CA ASP A 297 7.97 -4.20 -22.46
C ASP A 297 7.55 -3.35 -23.67
N GLY A 298 7.06 -2.14 -23.38
CA GLY A 298 6.79 -1.14 -24.40
C GLY A 298 6.35 0.20 -23.86
N PHE A 299 7.24 0.89 -23.13
CA PHE A 299 7.31 2.35 -23.24
C PHE A 299 7.53 2.68 -24.74
N PRO A 300 6.87 3.69 -25.34
CA PRO A 300 6.31 4.88 -24.71
C PRO A 300 4.78 5.00 -24.80
N SER A 301 4.22 5.90 -23.99
CA SER A 301 2.89 6.49 -24.18
C SER A 301 2.73 6.95 -25.65
N PRO A 302 1.58 6.71 -26.30
CA PRO A 302 1.41 7.07 -27.70
C PRO A 302 1.45 8.60 -27.91
N GLU A 303 2.22 9.03 -28.92
CA GLU A 303 2.52 10.45 -29.20
C GLU A 303 1.45 11.20 -30.03
N ARG A 304 0.36 10.55 -30.50
CA ARG A 304 -0.65 11.22 -31.34
C ARG A 304 -2.08 10.71 -31.18
N ILE A 305 -3.01 11.63 -31.41
CA ILE A 305 -4.48 11.49 -31.33
C ILE A 305 -5.06 11.76 -32.73
N PRO A 306 -5.84 10.86 -33.35
CA PRO A 306 -6.72 11.22 -34.45
C PRO A 306 -8.07 11.71 -33.94
N LEU A 307 -8.49 12.85 -34.48
CA LEU A 307 -9.82 13.42 -34.30
C LEU A 307 -10.86 12.59 -35.09
N ARG A 308 -11.91 12.16 -34.37
CA ARG A 308 -13.28 11.83 -34.81
C ARG A 308 -13.68 10.35 -34.96
N GLY A 309 -14.73 10.02 -34.21
CA GLY A 309 -15.62 8.86 -34.34
C GLY A 309 -16.45 8.71 -33.06
N GLU A 310 -17.72 8.28 -33.16
CA GLU A 310 -18.48 7.85 -31.98
C GLU A 310 -17.69 6.76 -31.26
N SER A 311 -17.32 7.01 -30.00
CA SER A 311 -16.53 6.04 -29.25
C SER A 311 -17.41 4.84 -28.90
N ARG A 312 -17.32 3.76 -29.69
CA ARG A 312 -17.90 2.44 -29.35
C ARG A 312 -17.38 1.87 -28.02
N PHE A 313 -16.36 2.49 -27.45
CA PHE A 313 -15.65 2.01 -26.28
C PHE A 313 -15.70 3.04 -25.14
N MET A 314 -15.84 2.57 -23.91
CA MET A 314 -15.72 3.42 -22.72
C MET A 314 -14.26 3.49 -22.27
N PRO A 315 -13.76 4.69 -21.89
CA PRO A 315 -12.44 4.85 -21.30
C PRO A 315 -12.43 4.33 -19.85
N HIS A 316 -11.41 3.55 -19.52
CA HIS A 316 -11.14 3.06 -18.17
C HIS A 316 -9.69 3.33 -17.81
N PHE A 317 -9.45 3.64 -16.54
CA PHE A 317 -8.15 3.45 -15.92
C PHE A 317 -8.23 2.24 -14.99
N ASN A 318 -7.23 1.36 -15.04
CA ASN A 318 -7.19 0.18 -14.19
C ASN A 318 -5.86 0.08 -13.47
N VAL A 319 -5.91 -0.27 -12.18
CA VAL A 319 -4.76 -0.84 -11.49
C VAL A 319 -5.04 -2.33 -11.32
N GLU A 320 -4.11 -3.17 -11.76
CA GLU A 320 -4.28 -4.61 -11.76
C GLU A 320 -3.16 -5.30 -10.99
N GLY A 321 -3.54 -5.96 -9.90
CA GLY A 321 -2.65 -6.79 -9.09
C GLY A 321 -2.83 -8.25 -9.42
N TRP A 322 -1.84 -8.90 -10.03
CA TRP A 322 -1.90 -10.33 -10.34
C TRP A 322 -1.90 -11.14 -9.04
N VAL A 323 -2.77 -12.16 -8.96
CA VAL A 323 -2.92 -13.04 -7.80
C VAL A 323 -3.10 -14.51 -8.22
N GLY A 324 -2.59 -14.87 -9.41
CA GLY A 324 -2.68 -16.22 -9.95
C GLY A 324 -1.57 -17.15 -9.47
N GLY A 325 -1.90 -18.43 -9.28
CA GLY A 325 -1.05 -19.39 -8.58
C GLY A 325 -1.14 -19.25 -7.06
N ARG A 326 -0.14 -19.80 -6.37
CA ARG A 326 -0.02 -19.74 -4.91
C ARG A 326 1.02 -18.72 -4.48
N GLY A 327 0.63 -17.82 -3.58
CA GLY A 327 1.56 -16.85 -3.01
C GLY A 327 0.98 -15.92 -1.95
N SER A 328 1.79 -14.95 -1.57
CA SER A 328 1.45 -13.86 -0.65
C SER A 328 2.12 -12.56 -1.06
N ARG A 329 1.58 -11.41 -0.64
CA ARG A 329 2.24 -10.11 -0.78
C ARG A 329 1.74 -9.07 0.22
N LEU A 330 2.49 -7.98 0.37
CA LEU A 330 2.13 -6.83 1.19
C LEU A 330 2.17 -5.56 0.37
N ILE A 331 1.02 -4.88 0.27
CA ILE A 331 0.88 -3.64 -0.49
C ILE A 331 0.24 -2.55 0.36
N GLY A 332 0.61 -1.30 0.11
CA GLY A 332 -0.03 -0.12 0.67
C GLY A 332 -0.89 0.58 -0.36
N VAL A 333 -2.12 0.92 0.03
CA VAL A 333 -3.03 1.73 -0.79
C VAL A 333 -3.29 3.05 -0.07
N LEU A 334 -2.70 4.11 -0.60
CA LEU A 334 -2.74 5.48 -0.10
C LEU A 334 -3.95 6.23 -0.68
N VAL A 335 -4.63 7.04 0.14
CA VAL A 335 -5.63 8.01 -0.31
C VAL A 335 -5.42 9.32 0.45
N CYS A 336 -5.24 10.43 -0.27
CA CYS A 336 -5.03 11.73 0.35
C CYS A 336 -5.42 12.89 -0.58
N GLU A 337 -5.37 14.11 -0.06
CA GLU A 337 -5.47 15.33 -0.87
C GLU A 337 -4.20 15.54 -1.68
N ARG A 338 -4.35 16.09 -2.88
CA ARG A 338 -3.23 16.42 -3.77
C ARG A 338 -2.23 17.33 -3.08
N ASP A 339 -2.68 18.36 -2.37
CA ASP A 339 -1.78 19.27 -1.64
C ASP A 339 -1.00 18.56 -0.52
N VAL A 340 -1.54 17.49 0.07
CA VAL A 340 -0.84 16.67 1.06
C VAL A 340 0.14 15.72 0.38
N PHE A 341 -0.25 15.16 -0.78
CA PHE A 341 0.59 14.27 -1.58
C PHE A 341 1.82 14.98 -2.17
N GLU A 342 1.59 16.14 -2.77
CA GLU A 342 2.60 16.93 -3.47
C GLU A 342 3.53 17.67 -2.50
N ARG A 343 3.12 17.82 -1.23
CA ARG A 343 3.96 18.40 -0.18
C ARG A 343 5.18 17.52 0.08
N LEU A 344 6.36 18.09 -0.18
CA LEU A 344 7.62 17.48 0.21
C LEU A 344 7.81 17.56 1.73
N SER A 345 8.43 16.53 2.31
CA SER A 345 8.89 16.60 3.69
C SER A 345 9.99 17.65 3.86
N GLU A 346 10.38 17.94 5.10
CA GLU A 346 11.55 18.79 5.40
C GLU A 346 12.84 18.28 4.72
N ARG A 347 12.88 16.99 4.36
CA ARG A 347 13.99 16.34 3.65
C ARG A 347 13.79 16.26 2.14
N GLY A 348 12.80 16.98 1.58
CA GLY A 348 12.56 17.02 0.14
C GLY A 348 11.94 15.75 -0.45
N GLN A 349 11.46 14.82 0.37
CA GLN A 349 10.90 13.54 -0.10
C GLN A 349 9.39 13.62 -0.29
N SER A 350 8.88 13.03 -1.38
CA SER A 350 7.44 12.88 -1.61
C SER A 350 6.81 11.95 -0.55
N LEU A 351 5.50 12.10 -0.32
CA LEU A 351 4.76 11.27 0.63
C LEU A 351 4.87 9.77 0.30
N LEU A 352 4.72 9.42 -0.99
CA LEU A 352 4.78 8.03 -1.44
C LEU A 352 6.18 7.44 -1.29
N ARG A 353 7.24 8.22 -1.58
CA ARG A 353 8.64 7.84 -1.34
C ARG A 353 8.91 7.55 0.13
N ARG A 354 8.44 8.42 1.03
CA ARG A 354 8.58 8.22 2.49
C ARG A 354 7.94 6.92 2.94
N TYR A 355 6.70 6.66 2.54
CA TYR A 355 6.02 5.42 2.91
C TYR A 355 6.72 4.18 2.34
N HIS A 356 7.16 4.24 1.09
CA HIS A 356 7.92 3.15 0.48
C HIS A 356 9.22 2.84 1.25
N ILE A 357 10.01 3.86 1.62
CA ILE A 357 11.24 3.67 2.39
C ILE A 357 10.94 3.10 3.78
N GLN A 358 10.06 3.77 4.53
CA GLN A 358 9.79 3.43 5.93
C GLN A 358 9.06 2.09 6.10
N ARG A 359 8.22 1.70 5.12
CA ARG A 359 7.36 0.52 5.22
C ARG A 359 7.77 -0.64 4.34
N GLY A 360 8.56 -0.41 3.29
CA GLY A 360 9.07 -1.45 2.41
C GLY A 360 10.55 -1.69 2.58
N VAL A 361 11.37 -0.67 2.32
CA VAL A 361 12.84 -0.82 2.25
C VAL A 361 13.47 -1.13 3.61
N TYR A 362 13.08 -0.44 4.68
CA TYR A 362 13.67 -0.67 6.01
C TYR A 362 13.32 -2.02 6.65
N PRO A 363 12.08 -2.52 6.55
CA PRO A 363 11.81 -3.91 6.88
C PRO A 363 12.70 -4.90 6.11
N LEU A 364 12.90 -4.67 4.81
CA LEU A 364 13.77 -5.52 3.97
C LEU A 364 15.24 -5.47 4.42
N GLN A 365 15.80 -4.28 4.69
CA GLN A 365 17.15 -4.11 5.24
C GLN A 365 17.36 -4.92 6.52
N ARG A 366 16.41 -4.83 7.46
CA ARG A 366 16.45 -5.58 8.72
C ARG A 366 16.44 -7.09 8.49
N MET A 367 15.69 -7.57 7.51
CA MET A 367 15.62 -8.99 7.15
C MET A 367 16.91 -9.49 6.51
N VAL A 368 17.53 -8.69 5.63
CA VAL A 368 18.77 -9.06 4.92
C VAL A 368 20.03 -8.76 5.75
N ARG A 369 19.89 -8.05 6.88
CA ARG A 369 20.99 -7.55 7.74
C ARG A 369 21.98 -6.68 6.97
N ASP A 370 21.49 -5.94 5.99
CA ASP A 370 22.29 -5.02 5.18
C ASP A 370 21.76 -3.60 5.35
N VAL A 371 22.66 -2.62 5.32
CA VAL A 371 22.32 -1.20 5.45
C VAL A 371 22.45 -0.59 4.07
N PHE A 372 21.32 -0.23 3.44
CA PHE A 372 21.39 0.63 2.25
C PHE A 372 21.69 2.05 2.75
N GLU A 373 22.94 2.48 2.56
CA GLU A 373 23.34 3.87 2.70
C GLU A 373 22.79 4.63 1.48
N TRP A 374 21.92 5.61 1.71
CA TRP A 374 21.38 6.46 0.65
C TRP A 374 22.41 7.54 0.31
N GLU A 375 22.87 7.59 -0.94
CA GLU A 375 23.87 8.57 -1.39
C GLU A 375 23.40 10.02 -1.13
N ASP A 376 22.10 10.30 -1.17
CA ASP A 376 21.54 11.64 -0.96
C ASP A 376 21.33 12.03 0.52
N GLU A 377 21.29 11.08 1.44
CA GLU A 377 21.22 11.38 2.89
C GLU A 377 22.59 11.78 3.46
N LEU A 378 23.68 11.47 2.75
CA LEU A 378 25.02 12.01 3.02
C LEU A 378 25.17 13.48 2.59
N PHE A 379 24.37 13.95 1.63
CA PHE A 379 24.47 15.33 1.13
C PHE A 379 23.71 16.35 2.00
N ALA A 380 22.76 15.91 2.85
CA ALA A 380 22.06 16.77 3.80
C ALA A 380 22.76 16.90 5.17
N ALA A 381 23.74 16.03 5.46
CA ALA A 381 24.59 16.14 6.64
C ALA A 381 25.97 16.68 6.24
N GLU A 382 26.13 18.01 6.26
CA GLU A 382 27.43 18.66 6.05
C GLU A 382 28.48 18.09 7.03
N SER A 383 29.39 17.26 6.52
CA SER A 383 30.62 16.91 7.21
C SER A 383 31.76 16.77 6.20
N PRO A 384 32.85 17.57 6.33
CA PRO A 384 33.86 17.76 5.27
C PRO A 384 34.91 16.62 5.20
N GLY A 385 34.49 15.35 5.29
CA GLY A 385 35.39 14.21 5.48
C GLY A 385 35.30 13.03 4.49
N LEU A 386 34.46 13.09 3.44
CA LEU A 386 34.09 11.88 2.68
C LEU A 386 34.56 11.83 1.20
N SER A 387 35.61 12.57 0.84
CA SER A 387 36.22 12.43 -0.50
C SER A 387 36.85 11.06 -0.76
N HIS A 388 37.20 10.32 0.30
CA HIS A 388 37.82 8.99 0.19
C HIS A 388 36.81 7.85 -0.12
N VAL A 389 35.54 8.01 0.27
CA VAL A 389 34.50 6.97 0.07
C VAL A 389 34.00 6.93 -1.37
N ARG A 390 33.98 8.08 -2.07
CA ARG A 390 33.63 8.18 -3.50
C ARG A 390 34.49 7.30 -4.41
N THR A 391 35.77 7.11 -4.08
CA THR A 391 36.70 6.31 -4.89
C THR A 391 36.49 4.80 -4.67
N LEU A 392 36.15 4.39 -3.45
CA LEU A 392 36.06 2.98 -3.07
C LEU A 392 34.80 2.29 -3.61
N VAL A 393 33.68 3.02 -3.69
CA VAL A 393 32.42 2.48 -4.23
C VAL A 393 32.48 2.38 -5.76
N ALA A 394 33.02 3.40 -6.44
CA ALA A 394 33.23 3.38 -7.89
C ALA A 394 34.16 2.23 -8.33
N GLU A 395 35.24 1.97 -7.58
CA GLU A 395 36.15 0.84 -7.86
C GLU A 395 35.50 -0.53 -7.65
N ARG A 396 34.59 -0.67 -6.68
CA ARG A 396 33.87 -1.94 -6.44
C ARG A 396 32.81 -2.22 -7.49
N CYS A 397 32.06 -1.21 -7.93
CA CYS A 397 31.07 -1.35 -9.00
C CYS A 397 31.74 -1.63 -10.37
N MET A 398 32.93 -1.08 -10.61
CA MET A 398 33.71 -1.37 -11.83
C MET A 398 34.31 -2.79 -11.81
N LYS A 399 34.76 -3.30 -10.67
CA LYS A 399 35.26 -4.68 -10.54
C LYS A 399 34.17 -5.75 -10.68
N ALA A 400 32.92 -5.44 -10.32
CA ALA A 400 31.79 -6.36 -10.47
C ALA A 400 31.31 -6.50 -11.93
N ARG A 401 31.64 -5.54 -12.82
CA ARG A 401 31.28 -5.56 -14.25
C ARG A 401 32.37 -6.14 -15.17
N GLY A 402 33.49 -6.58 -14.62
CA GLY A 402 34.68 -7.02 -15.37
C GLY A 402 35.05 -8.49 -15.22
N LYS A 403 34.09 -9.37 -14.88
CA LYS A 403 34.30 -10.82 -14.89
C LYS A 403 33.14 -11.50 -15.61
N ASP A 404 33.19 -11.43 -16.93
CA ASP A 404 32.84 -12.52 -17.84
C ASP A 404 34.03 -12.75 -18.78
#